data_AF-A0A1Y3CZR5-F1
#
_entry.id   AF-A0A1Y3CZR5-F1
#
_cell.length_a   1.000
_cell.length_b   1.000
_cell.length_c   1.000
_cell.angle_alpha   90.00
_cell.angle_beta   90.00
_cell.angle_gamma   90.00
#
_symmetry.space_group_name_H-M   'P 1'
#
loop_
_entity.id
_entity.type
_entity.pdbx_description
1 polymer ?
#
loop_
_entity_poly.entity_id
_entity_poly.type
_entity_poly.pdbx_seq_one_letter_code
_entity_poly.pdbx_strand_id
1 'polypeptide(L)'
;MSFSEEVGQFFALTEPQSAQLEAGLIALEQAFQQAESDVVNTPEFASRFYQKFQQLITAFGIDEKNVEAFLDHLYATERYRQLVTYVVPSYYQSGGDRKVFEELYQQMLSDEQI
;
A
#
# COMPACT_ATOMS: atom_id res chain seq x y z
N MET A 1 13.63 -13.18 -3.21
CA MET A 1 14.54 -12.04 -2.98
C MET A 1 14.06 -11.34 -1.73
N SER A 2 14.87 -10.52 -1.08
CA SER A 2 14.41 -9.74 0.08
C SER A 2 13.64 -8.52 -0.43
N PHE A 3 12.61 -8.05 0.29
CA PHE A 3 11.85 -6.85 -0.06
C PHE A 3 12.76 -5.65 -0.38
N SER A 4 13.81 -5.45 0.43
CA SER A 4 14.80 -4.39 0.23
C SER A 4 15.58 -4.48 -1.07
N GLU A 5 15.82 -5.69 -1.59
CA GLU A 5 16.51 -5.89 -2.87
C GLU A 5 15.57 -5.60 -4.05
N GLU A 6 14.31 -6.06 -3.96
CA GLU A 6 13.34 -5.88 -5.03
C GLU A 6 12.93 -4.41 -5.15
N VAL A 7 12.51 -3.79 -4.04
CA VAL A 7 12.09 -2.38 -4.03
C VAL A 7 13.29 -1.46 -4.24
N GLY A 8 14.47 -1.82 -3.73
CA GLY A 8 15.72 -1.14 -4.03
C GLY A 8 16.03 -1.06 -5.53
N GLN A 9 15.82 -2.17 -6.25
CA GLN A 9 16.05 -2.24 -7.69
C GLN A 9 14.95 -1.53 -8.51
N PHE A 10 13.68 -1.71 -8.14
CA PHE A 10 12.54 -1.14 -8.87
C PHE A 10 12.44 0.38 -8.71
N PHE A 11 12.72 0.91 -7.52
CA PHE A 11 12.56 2.33 -7.20
C PHE A 11 13.89 3.06 -7.03
N ALA A 12 15.00 2.42 -7.40
CA ALA A 12 16.36 2.94 -7.24
C ALA A 12 16.66 3.39 -5.79
N LEU A 13 16.08 2.69 -4.80
CA LEU A 13 16.31 2.96 -3.38
C LEU A 13 17.57 2.25 -2.91
N THR A 14 18.28 2.90 -1.99
CA THR A 14 19.41 2.26 -1.30
C THR A 14 18.89 1.24 -0.29
N GLU A 15 19.72 0.27 0.11
CA GLU A 15 19.40 -0.67 1.21
C GLU A 15 18.78 0.00 2.45
N PRO A 16 19.37 1.08 3.02
CA PRO A 16 18.77 1.75 4.18
C PRO A 16 17.43 2.42 3.87
N GLN A 17 17.23 2.96 2.67
CA GLN A 17 15.93 3.54 2.29
C GLN A 17 14.86 2.47 2.17
N SER A 18 15.18 1.35 1.55
CA SER A 18 14.25 0.23 1.40
C SER A 18 13.88 -0.37 2.77
N ALA A 19 14.84 -0.49 3.70
CA ALA A 19 14.57 -0.91 5.07
C ALA A 19 13.68 0.10 5.83
N GLN A 20 13.87 1.41 5.63
CA GLN A 20 13.00 2.43 6.22
C GLN A 20 11.58 2.39 5.65
N LEU A 21 11.44 2.18 4.34
CA LEU A 21 10.16 2.00 3.69
C LEU A 21 9.44 0.77 4.23
N GLU A 22 10.15 -0.36 4.33
CA GLU A 22 9.63 -1.60 4.93
C GLU A 22 9.09 -1.36 6.35
N ALA A 23 9.89 -0.72 7.21
CA ALA A 23 9.49 -0.40 8.57
C ALA A 23 8.25 0.52 8.59
N GLY A 24 8.15 1.46 7.65
CA GLY A 24 6.98 2.34 7.49
C GLY A 24 5.72 1.58 7.08
N LEU A 25 5.83 0.62 6.15
CA LEU A 25 4.72 -0.24 5.72
C LEU A 25 4.22 -1.11 6.87
N ILE A 26 5.14 -1.71 7.63
CA ILE A 26 4.80 -2.52 8.81
C ILE A 26 4.10 -1.66 9.87
N ALA A 27 4.60 -0.45 10.12
CA ALA A 27 3.96 0.48 11.06
C ALA A 27 2.56 0.91 10.59
N LEU A 28 2.35 1.08 9.28
CA LEU A 28 1.03 1.34 8.70
C LEU A 28 0.08 0.16 8.90
N GLU A 29 0.51 -1.06 8.56
CA GLU A 29 -0.28 -2.28 8.80
C GLU A 29 -0.71 -2.38 10.26
N GLN A 30 0.24 -2.20 11.19
CA GLN A 30 -0.03 -2.24 12.62
C GLN A 30 -1.00 -1.15 13.06
N ALA A 31 -0.87 0.07 12.53
CA ALA A 31 -1.80 1.16 12.84
C ALA A 31 -3.23 0.85 12.37
N PHE A 32 -3.39 0.15 11.25
CA PHE A 32 -4.69 -0.32 10.78
C PHE A 32 -5.25 -1.43 11.67
N GLN A 33 -4.43 -2.41 12.04
CA GLN A 33 -4.83 -3.52 12.90
C GLN A 33 -5.16 -3.10 14.34
N GLN A 34 -4.51 -2.04 14.83
CA GLN A 34 -4.78 -1.47 16.15
C GLN A 34 -6.00 -0.55 16.17
N ALA A 35 -6.44 -0.07 15.01
CA ALA A 35 -7.64 0.74 14.91
C ALA A 35 -8.88 -0.12 15.15
N GLU A 36 -9.87 0.44 15.84
CA GLU A 36 -11.11 -0.27 16.13
C GLU A 36 -11.86 -0.58 14.83
N SER A 37 -12.42 -1.78 14.70
CA SER A 37 -13.13 -2.24 13.50
C SER A 37 -14.32 -1.34 13.10
N ASP A 38 -14.86 -0.58 14.04
CA ASP A 38 -15.93 0.39 13.79
C ASP A 38 -15.39 1.67 13.09
N VAL A 39 -14.14 2.03 13.38
CA VAL A 39 -13.48 3.24 12.88
C VAL A 39 -12.77 2.99 11.55
N VAL A 40 -12.23 1.80 11.32
CA VAL A 40 -11.52 1.47 10.05
C VAL A 40 -12.42 1.55 8.82
N ASN A 41 -13.73 1.41 9.00
CA ASN A 41 -14.72 1.52 7.92
C ASN A 41 -15.17 2.97 7.65
N THR A 42 -14.66 3.95 8.41
CA THR A 42 -15.02 5.36 8.22
C THR A 42 -14.18 6.01 7.11
N PRO A 43 -14.77 6.86 6.27
CA PRO A 43 -14.03 7.56 5.21
C PRO A 43 -12.94 8.48 5.78
N GLU A 44 -13.12 9.03 6.98
CA GLU A 44 -12.12 9.85 7.67
C GLU A 44 -10.87 9.05 8.03
N PHE A 45 -11.05 7.83 8.57
CA PHE A 45 -9.93 6.95 8.86
C PHE A 45 -9.24 6.50 7.57
N ALA A 46 -10.00 6.05 6.58
CA ALA A 46 -9.50 5.62 5.29
C ALA A 46 -8.66 6.71 4.61
N SER A 47 -9.14 7.96 4.63
CA SER A 47 -8.41 9.13 4.12
C SER A 47 -7.11 9.38 4.87
N ARG A 48 -7.13 9.39 6.21
CA ARG A 48 -5.91 9.57 7.04
C ARG A 48 -4.90 8.44 6.85
N PHE A 49 -5.37 7.21 6.76
CA PHE A 49 -4.55 6.03 6.54
C PHE A 49 -3.86 6.10 5.17
N TYR A 50 -4.64 6.32 4.11
CA TYR A 50 -4.10 6.47 2.77
C TYR A 50 -3.15 7.67 2.65
N GLN A 51 -3.47 8.82 3.27
CA GLN A 51 -2.54 9.96 3.29
C GLN A 51 -1.19 9.61 3.94
N LYS A 52 -1.19 8.87 5.06
CA LYS A 52 0.07 8.42 5.69
C LYS A 52 0.86 7.49 4.77
N PHE A 53 0.18 6.57 4.10
CA PHE A 53 0.80 5.70 3.10
C PHE A 53 1.39 6.51 1.95
N GLN A 54 0.62 7.43 1.37
CA GLN A 54 1.07 8.29 0.30
C GLN A 54 2.29 9.12 0.71
N GLN A 55 2.25 9.76 1.89
CA GLN A 55 3.40 10.52 2.40
C GLN A 55 4.64 9.67 2.61
N LEU A 56 4.47 8.42 3.07
CA LEU A 56 5.58 7.48 3.22
C LEU A 56 6.22 7.21 1.87
N ILE A 57 5.46 6.74 0.87
CA ILE A 57 6.00 6.33 -0.42
C ILE A 57 6.56 7.53 -1.22
N THR A 58 5.93 8.71 -1.14
CA THR A 58 6.39 9.93 -1.82
C THR A 58 7.71 10.43 -1.23
N ALA A 59 7.99 10.19 0.06
CA ALA A 59 9.29 10.50 0.66
C ALA A 59 10.44 9.70 0.04
N PHE A 60 10.13 8.56 -0.59
CA PHE A 60 11.07 7.71 -1.33
C PHE A 60 10.99 7.92 -2.86
N GLY A 61 10.28 8.95 -3.34
CA GLY A 61 10.16 9.23 -4.77
C GLY A 61 9.17 8.32 -5.52
N ILE A 62 8.25 7.68 -4.80
CA ILE A 62 7.16 6.91 -5.39
C ILE A 62 5.94 7.84 -5.53
N ASP A 63 5.68 8.26 -6.76
CA ASP A 63 4.54 9.12 -7.13
C ASP A 63 3.31 8.30 -7.55
N GLU A 64 2.18 8.99 -7.77
CA GLU A 64 0.91 8.44 -8.24
C GLU A 64 1.00 7.63 -9.55
N LYS A 65 2.08 7.79 -10.32
CA LYS A 65 2.33 7.00 -11.54
C LYS A 65 2.95 5.63 -11.28
N ASN A 66 3.69 5.49 -10.17
CA ASN A 66 4.42 4.28 -9.81
C ASN A 66 3.81 3.56 -8.60
N VAL A 67 2.88 4.21 -7.89
CA VAL A 67 2.19 3.63 -6.72
C VAL A 67 1.40 2.38 -7.06
N GLU A 68 0.78 2.30 -8.26
CA GLU A 68 0.06 1.10 -8.67
C GLU A 68 1.03 -0.08 -8.84
N ALA A 69 2.12 0.10 -9.59
CA ALA A 69 3.16 -0.91 -9.74
C ALA A 69 3.82 -1.30 -8.40
N PHE A 70 3.96 -0.33 -7.48
CA PHE A 70 4.44 -0.59 -6.14
C PHE A 70 3.47 -1.47 -5.34
N LEU A 71 2.18 -1.16 -5.37
CA LEU A 71 1.16 -1.93 -4.67
C LEU A 71 0.96 -3.32 -5.31
N ASP A 72 1.07 -3.45 -6.63
CA ASP A 72 1.09 -4.75 -7.32
C ASP A 72 2.25 -5.63 -6.83
N HIS A 73 3.45 -5.06 -6.78
CA HIS A 73 4.62 -5.76 -6.25
C HIS A 73 4.46 -6.17 -4.77
N LEU A 74 3.89 -5.28 -3.95
CA LEU A 74 3.51 -5.59 -2.57
C LEU A 74 2.46 -6.70 -2.50
N TYR A 75 1.48 -6.72 -3.41
CA TYR A 75 0.41 -7.71 -3.44
C TYR A 75 0.92 -9.11 -3.83
N ALA A 76 1.89 -9.15 -4.75
CA ALA A 76 2.62 -10.36 -5.11
C ALA A 76 3.40 -10.96 -3.92
N THR A 77 3.75 -10.12 -2.93
CA THR A 77 4.45 -10.54 -1.71
C THR A 77 3.45 -10.89 -0.61
N GLU A 78 3.35 -12.16 -0.21
CA GLU A 78 2.38 -12.63 0.82
C GLU A 78 2.38 -11.80 2.11
N ARG A 79 3.56 -11.35 2.56
CA ARG A 79 3.70 -10.53 3.78
C ARG A 79 2.94 -9.20 3.70
N TYR A 80 2.89 -8.59 2.51
CA TYR A 80 2.29 -7.26 2.28
C TYR A 80 0.95 -7.33 1.55
N ARG A 81 0.56 -8.50 1.06
CA ARG A 81 -0.74 -8.73 0.42
C ARG A 81 -1.89 -8.19 1.27
N GLN A 82 -1.86 -8.45 2.58
CA GLN A 82 -2.86 -7.95 3.51
C GLN A 82 -2.86 -6.41 3.62
N LEU A 83 -1.69 -5.77 3.67
CA LEU A 83 -1.61 -4.31 3.65
C LEU A 83 -2.24 -3.72 2.38
N VAL A 84 -1.97 -4.30 1.21
CA VAL A 84 -2.58 -3.84 -0.06
C VAL A 84 -4.10 -3.97 -0.03
N THR A 85 -4.62 -5.06 0.56
CA THR A 85 -6.07 -5.23 0.78
C THR A 85 -6.69 -4.20 1.72
N TYR A 86 -5.89 -3.45 2.48
CA TYR A 86 -6.37 -2.30 3.26
C TYR A 86 -6.18 -0.97 2.53
N VAL A 87 -5.05 -0.78 1.85
CA VAL A 87 -4.70 0.48 1.17
C VAL A 87 -5.64 0.78 0.01
N VAL A 88 -5.89 -0.20 -0.87
CA VAL A 88 -6.71 -0.02 -2.08
C VAL A 88 -8.16 0.39 -1.73
N PRO A 89 -8.91 -0.33 -0.88
CA PRO A 89 -10.24 0.11 -0.49
C PRO A 89 -10.22 1.41 0.33
N SER A 90 -9.21 1.64 1.16
CA SER A 90 -9.08 2.92 1.88
C SER A 90 -8.95 4.11 0.92
N TYR A 91 -8.21 3.94 -0.17
CA TYR A 91 -8.12 4.96 -1.22
C TYR A 91 -9.49 5.26 -1.83
N TYR A 92 -10.23 4.22 -2.24
CA TYR A 92 -11.56 4.41 -2.82
C TYR A 92 -12.57 5.00 -1.82
N GLN A 93 -12.52 4.59 -0.56
CA GLN A 93 -13.36 5.14 0.52
C GLN A 93 -13.03 6.61 0.82
N SER A 94 -11.78 7.01 0.64
CA SER A 94 -11.35 8.40 0.80
C SER A 94 -11.82 9.34 -0.32
N GLY A 95 -12.41 8.79 -1.39
CA GLY A 95 -12.81 9.53 -2.59
C GLY A 95 -11.73 9.56 -3.67
N GLY A 96 -10.75 8.66 -3.61
CA GLY A 96 -9.73 8.46 -4.63
C GLY A 96 -10.31 8.06 -5.99
N ASP A 97 -9.56 8.32 -7.06
CA ASP A 97 -9.99 8.04 -8.43
C ASP A 97 -9.95 6.53 -8.71
N ARG A 98 -11.11 5.95 -9.03
CA ARG A 98 -11.25 4.50 -9.25
C ARG A 98 -10.33 3.93 -10.33
N LYS A 99 -9.81 4.78 -11.22
CA LYS A 99 -8.93 4.38 -12.31
C LYS A 99 -7.47 4.20 -11.89
N VAL A 100 -7.06 4.71 -10.73
CA VAL A 100 -5.64 4.69 -10.31
C VAL A 100 -5.17 3.31 -9.87
N PHE A 101 -6.07 2.49 -9.31
CA PHE A 101 -5.76 1.10 -8.92
C PHE A 101 -6.73 0.12 -9.57
N GLU A 102 -7.25 0.46 -10.76
CA GLU A 102 -8.27 -0.36 -11.42
C GLU A 102 -7.72 -1.76 -11.76
N GLU A 103 -6.51 -1.83 -12.33
CA GLU A 103 -5.89 -3.09 -12.74
C GLU A 103 -5.59 -3.96 -11.51
N LEU A 104 -4.95 -3.37 -10.51
CA LEU A 104 -4.65 -4.06 -9.24
C LEU A 104 -5.93 -4.54 -8.55
N TYR A 105 -6.96 -3.71 -8.47
CA TYR A 105 -8.22 -4.08 -7.82
C TYR A 105 -8.95 -5.20 -8.58
N GLN A 106 -8.93 -5.18 -9.91
CA GLN A 106 -9.46 -6.28 -10.72
C GLN A 106 -8.68 -7.58 -10.49
N GLN A 107 -7.35 -7.52 -10.38
CA GLN A 107 -6.53 -8.69 -10.02
C GLN A 107 -6.91 -9.23 -8.64
N MET A 108 -7.05 -8.36 -7.62
CA MET A 108 -7.43 -8.78 -6.27
C MET A 108 -8.79 -9.48 -6.25
N LEU A 109 -9.79 -8.92 -6.94
CA LEU A 109 -11.11 -9.55 -7.07
C LEU A 109 -11.05 -10.90 -7.78
N SER A 110 -10.15 -11.04 -8.76
CA SER A 110 -9.96 -12.28 -9.49
C SER A 110 -9.28 -13.35 -8.63
N ASP A 111 -8.31 -12.98 -7.79
CA ASP A 111 -7.61 -13.87 -6.84
C ASP A 111 -8.56 -14.37 -5.73
N GLU A 112 -9.50 -13.53 -5.27
CA GLU A 112 -10.53 -13.91 -4.28
C GLU A 112 -11.59 -14.90 -4.79
N GLN A 113 -11.71 -15.11 -6.10
CA GLN A 113 -12.76 -15.95 -6.71
C GLN A 113 -12.31 -17.39 -7.04
N ILE A 114 -11.12 -17.83 -6.62
CA ILE A 114 -10.53 -19.15 -6.95
C ILE A 114 -10.48 -20.09 -5.75
#